data_AF-A0A7M7PQF5-F1
#
_entry.id   AF-A0A7M7PQF5-F1
#
_cell.length_a   1.000
_cell.length_b   1.000
_cell.length_c   1.000
_cell.angle_alpha   90.00
_cell.angle_beta   90.00
_cell.angle_gamma   90.00
#
_symmetry.space_group_name_H-M   'P 1'
#
loop_
_entity.id
_entity.type
_entity.pdbx_description
1 polymer ?
#
loop_
_entity_poly.entity_id
_entity_poly.type
_entity_poly.pdbx_seq_one_letter_code
_entity_poly.pdbx_strand_id
1 'polypeptide(L)'
;MAEGGMSHREKDGELLYPAVDTYGPITVRGSELEPGKKKKWCTCGLSKKAPWCDGAHKKTGFRSLKWEVPEKPQSVYQICNCKYTKSPPYCDGTHTNLPQEVLERQKNCPNKPTHEECLKMCTGCGWKVDF
;
A
#
# COMPACT_ATOMS: atom_id res chain seq x y z
N MET A 1 -6.14 6.44 -21.06
CA MET A 1 -4.81 5.83 -20.89
C MET A 1 -4.32 6.29 -19.52
N ALA A 2 -4.22 5.38 -18.54
CA ALA A 2 -3.83 5.76 -17.17
C ALA A 2 -2.30 5.82 -17.11
N GLU A 3 -1.75 7.02 -17.07
CA GLU A 3 -0.31 7.24 -16.91
C GLU A 3 0.11 7.00 -15.46
N GLY A 4 1.27 6.38 -15.26
CA GLY A 4 2.05 6.48 -14.02
C GLY A 4 1.66 5.57 -12.87
N GLY A 5 2.49 4.55 -12.62
CA GLY A 5 2.47 3.77 -11.38
C GLY A 5 2.66 4.65 -10.15
N MET A 6 1.95 4.39 -9.06
CA MET A 6 1.84 5.38 -7.99
C MET A 6 2.53 4.93 -6.69
N SER A 7 3.75 5.44 -6.52
CA SER A 7 4.51 5.58 -5.26
C SER A 7 3.79 6.47 -4.24
N HIS A 8 2.84 7.28 -4.69
CA HIS A 8 2.08 8.25 -3.92
C HIS A 8 0.70 8.44 -4.55
N ARG A 9 -0.28 8.92 -3.79
CA ARG A 9 -1.63 9.22 -4.28
C ARG A 9 -1.87 10.71 -4.21
N GLU A 10 -2.35 11.33 -5.28
CA GLU A 10 -2.78 12.73 -5.24
C GLU A 10 -4.22 12.85 -4.74
N LYS A 11 -4.47 13.81 -3.85
CA LYS A 11 -5.81 14.19 -3.40
C LYS A 11 -5.84 15.70 -3.15
N ASP A 12 -6.74 16.41 -3.83
CA ASP A 12 -6.92 17.86 -3.66
C ASP A 12 -5.60 18.67 -3.86
N GLY A 13 -4.71 18.19 -4.74
CA GLY A 13 -3.40 18.80 -5.01
C GLY A 13 -2.28 18.37 -4.05
N GLU A 14 -2.57 17.53 -3.05
CA GLU A 14 -1.58 17.02 -2.10
C GLU A 14 -1.13 15.59 -2.42
N LEU A 15 0.18 15.36 -2.33
CA LEU A 15 0.78 14.03 -2.43
C LEU A 15 0.64 13.28 -1.11
N LEU A 16 -0.11 12.18 -1.14
CA LEU A 16 -0.28 11.26 -0.02
C LEU A 16 0.67 10.07 -0.17
N TYR A 17 1.46 9.81 0.86
CA TYR A 17 2.40 8.71 0.94
C TYR A 17 1.81 7.59 1.80
N PRO A 18 1.65 6.37 1.25
CA PRO A 18 1.16 5.25 2.03
C PRO A 18 2.19 4.84 3.07
N ALA A 19 1.73 4.18 4.12
CA ALA A 19 2.65 3.50 5.02
C ALA A 19 3.23 2.28 4.33
N VAL A 20 4.49 1.99 4.64
CA VAL A 20 5.06 0.69 4.33
C VAL A 20 4.67 -0.27 5.44
N ASP A 21 4.01 -1.37 5.07
CA ASP A 21 3.73 -2.45 6.00
C ASP A 21 4.94 -3.38 6.14
N THR A 22 5.45 -3.86 5.01
CA THR A 22 6.69 -4.65 4.94
C THR A 22 7.42 -4.35 3.63
N TYR A 23 8.76 -4.33 3.68
CA TYR A 23 9.63 -4.20 2.50
C TYR A 23 9.81 -5.54 1.79
N GLY A 24 8.68 -6.13 1.37
CA GLY A 24 8.64 -7.40 0.65
C GLY A 24 7.24 -7.70 0.13
N PRO A 25 7.10 -8.67 -0.78
CA PRO A 25 5.80 -9.18 -1.19
C PRO A 25 5.18 -10.08 -0.10
N ILE A 26 3.86 -10.26 -0.19
CA ILE A 26 3.16 -11.37 0.46
C ILE A 26 2.84 -12.44 -0.60
N THR A 27 3.22 -13.67 -0.29
CA THR A 27 2.86 -14.85 -1.08
C THR A 27 1.39 -15.19 -0.84
N VAL A 28 0.57 -15.21 -1.90
CA VAL A 28 -0.82 -15.69 -1.87
C VAL A 28 -0.93 -16.94 -2.74
N ARG A 29 -1.51 -18.03 -2.23
CA ARG A 29 -1.70 -19.24 -3.04
C ARG A 29 -2.96 -19.10 -3.89
N GLY A 30 -2.89 -19.51 -5.15
CA GLY A 30 -4.04 -19.49 -6.06
C GLY A 30 -5.20 -20.35 -5.57
N SER A 31 -4.91 -21.43 -4.82
CA SER A 31 -5.92 -22.29 -4.21
C SER A 31 -6.81 -21.58 -3.19
N GLU A 32 -6.38 -20.43 -2.66
CA GLU A 32 -7.14 -19.61 -1.71
C GLU A 32 -8.00 -18.54 -2.42
N LEU A 33 -7.95 -18.49 -3.75
CA LEU A 33 -8.63 -17.51 -4.58
C LEU A 33 -9.74 -18.17 -5.38
N GLU A 34 -10.95 -17.63 -5.24
CA GLU A 34 -12.09 -18.00 -6.07
C GLU A 34 -12.01 -17.27 -7.43
N PRO A 35 -11.95 -17.99 -8.57
CA PRO A 35 -11.96 -17.39 -9.90
C PRO A 35 -13.13 -16.43 -10.12
N GLY A 36 -12.88 -15.31 -10.83
CA GLY A 36 -13.89 -14.29 -11.12
C GLY A 36 -14.33 -13.44 -9.91
N LYS A 37 -13.93 -13.78 -8.68
CA LYS A 37 -14.23 -12.94 -7.51
C LYS A 37 -13.34 -11.70 -7.50
N LYS A 38 -13.92 -10.61 -7.00
CA LYS A 38 -13.19 -9.35 -6.77
C LYS A 38 -12.59 -9.34 -5.38
N LYS A 39 -11.26 -9.23 -5.30
CA LYS A 39 -10.53 -8.86 -4.09
C LYS A 39 -10.24 -7.37 -4.10
N LYS A 40 -9.87 -6.83 -2.93
CA LYS A 40 -9.50 -5.42 -2.76
C LYS A 40 -8.10 -5.36 -2.18
N TRP A 41 -7.12 -4.94 -2.95
CA TRP A 41 -5.75 -4.75 -2.49
C TRP A 41 -5.63 -3.52 -1.60
N CYS A 42 -4.90 -3.65 -0.49
CA CYS A 42 -4.62 -2.56 0.43
C CYS A 42 -3.56 -1.63 -0.17
N THR A 43 -3.92 -0.36 -0.35
CA THR A 43 -3.03 0.69 -0.87
C THR A 43 -2.42 1.57 0.22
N CYS A 44 -2.94 1.53 1.45
CA CYS A 44 -2.57 2.47 2.52
C CYS A 44 -1.48 1.96 3.49
N GLY A 45 -1.24 0.64 3.53
CA GLY A 45 -0.27 0.04 4.47
C GLY A 45 -0.75 -0.17 5.90
N LEU A 46 -2.04 0.07 6.20
CA LEU A 46 -2.61 -0.06 7.55
C LEU A 46 -3.43 -1.34 7.77
N SER A 47 -3.59 -2.19 6.75
CA SER A 47 -4.46 -3.37 6.86
C SER A 47 -3.82 -4.44 7.73
N LYS A 48 -4.57 -4.96 8.71
CA LYS A 48 -4.19 -6.14 9.50
C LYS A 48 -4.46 -7.46 8.76
N LYS A 49 -5.08 -7.40 7.58
CA LYS A 49 -5.35 -8.54 6.69
C LYS A 49 -4.59 -8.39 5.36
N ALA A 50 -3.39 -7.83 5.41
CA ALA A 50 -2.53 -7.68 4.25
C ALA A 50 -2.37 -9.02 3.51
N PRO A 51 -2.35 -9.02 2.15
CA PRO A 51 -2.28 -7.85 1.28
C PRO A 51 -3.66 -7.22 0.99
N TRP A 52 -4.74 -7.80 1.50
CA TRP A 52 -6.10 -7.37 1.22
C TRP A 52 -6.55 -6.23 2.14
N CYS A 53 -7.52 -5.47 1.69
CA CYS A 53 -8.06 -4.34 2.42
C CYS A 53 -9.10 -4.80 3.46
N ASP A 54 -8.95 -4.33 4.70
CA ASP A 54 -9.86 -4.55 5.82
C ASP A 54 -10.66 -3.28 6.21
N GLY A 55 -10.47 -2.17 5.49
CA GLY A 55 -11.11 -0.89 5.77
C GLY A 55 -10.32 0.06 6.66
N ALA A 56 -9.09 -0.28 7.09
CA ALA A 56 -8.25 0.58 7.92
C ALA A 56 -7.95 1.96 7.29
N HIS A 57 -7.99 2.07 5.96
CA HIS A 57 -7.81 3.31 5.19
C HIS A 57 -8.87 4.40 5.42
N LYS A 58 -9.99 4.10 6.10
CA LYS A 58 -10.99 5.13 6.39
C LYS A 58 -10.34 6.31 7.11
N LYS A 59 -10.65 7.53 6.68
CA LYS A 59 -10.08 8.80 7.18
C LYS A 59 -8.60 9.07 6.81
N THR A 60 -7.99 8.35 5.86
CA THR A 60 -6.60 8.61 5.43
C THR A 60 -6.48 9.12 3.98
N GLY A 61 -7.60 9.31 3.27
CA GLY A 61 -7.60 9.70 1.85
C GLY A 61 -7.27 8.56 0.87
N PHE A 62 -6.67 7.47 1.34
CA PHE A 62 -6.44 6.26 0.54
C PHE A 62 -7.73 5.50 0.24
N ARG A 63 -7.74 4.77 -0.88
CA ARG A 63 -8.82 3.84 -1.26
C ARG A 63 -8.22 2.52 -1.72
N SER A 64 -8.85 1.41 -1.39
CA SER A 64 -8.45 0.09 -1.88
C SER A 64 -8.55 -0.01 -3.40
N LEU A 65 -7.66 -0.79 -4.01
CA LEU A 65 -7.71 -1.09 -5.45
C LEU A 65 -8.45 -2.42 -5.68
N LYS A 66 -9.44 -2.45 -6.57
CA LYS A 66 -10.14 -3.69 -6.93
C LYS A 66 -9.26 -4.52 -7.86
N TRP A 67 -9.13 -5.80 -7.57
CA TRP A 67 -8.45 -6.77 -8.42
C TRP A 67 -9.37 -7.97 -8.61
N GLU A 68 -9.54 -8.40 -9.86
CA GLU A 68 -10.34 -9.58 -10.19
C GLU A 68 -9.42 -10.79 -10.26
N VAL A 69 -9.82 -11.86 -9.56
CA VAL A 69 -9.09 -13.13 -9.62
C VAL A 69 -9.23 -13.70 -11.03
N PRO A 70 -8.12 -14.01 -11.73
CA PRO A 70 -8.17 -14.62 -13.05
C PRO A 70 -8.97 -15.93 -13.06
N GLU A 71 -9.68 -16.23 -14.15
CA GLU A 71 -10.42 -17.48 -14.33
C GLU A 71 -9.56 -18.74 -14.12
N LYS A 72 -8.27 -18.63 -14.42
CA LYS A 72 -7.26 -19.66 -14.15
C LYS A 72 -6.20 -19.07 -13.21
N PRO A 73 -6.38 -19.19 -11.89
CA PRO A 73 -5.39 -18.68 -10.94
C PRO A 73 -4.05 -19.39 -11.08
N GLN A 74 -2.95 -18.64 -10.98
CA GLN A 74 -1.61 -19.20 -10.82
C GLN A 74 -1.49 -19.90 -9.46
N SER A 75 -0.63 -20.91 -9.32
CA SER A 75 -0.40 -21.58 -8.04
C SER A 75 0.03 -20.61 -6.94
N VAL A 76 0.80 -19.57 -7.29
CA VAL A 76 1.32 -18.55 -6.38
C VAL A 76 1.28 -17.17 -7.02
N TYR A 77 0.96 -16.16 -6.22
CA TYR A 77 1.08 -14.74 -6.54
C TYR A 77 1.99 -14.05 -5.53
N GLN A 78 2.88 -13.19 -6.02
CA GLN A 78 3.64 -12.25 -5.19
C GLN A 78 2.91 -10.90 -5.19
N ILE A 79 2.18 -10.60 -4.11
CA ILE A 79 1.38 -9.39 -3.99
C ILE A 79 2.17 -8.33 -3.24
N CYS A 80 2.22 -7.12 -3.76
CA CYS A 80 2.98 -6.02 -3.17
C CYS A 80 2.50 -5.72 -1.74
N ASN A 81 3.43 -5.74 -0.77
CA ASN A 81 3.15 -5.26 0.59
C ASN A 81 3.74 -3.86 0.89
N CYS A 82 4.71 -3.39 0.12
CA CYS A 82 5.32 -2.08 0.36
C CYS A 82 4.43 -0.89 -0.03
N LYS A 83 3.49 -1.09 -0.96
CA LYS A 83 2.52 -0.11 -1.50
C LYS A 83 3.03 0.83 -2.60
N TYR A 84 4.28 0.64 -3.02
CA TYR A 84 4.95 1.50 -4.01
C TYR A 84 5.09 0.84 -5.39
N THR A 85 4.44 -0.30 -5.63
CA THR A 85 4.51 -0.95 -6.94
C THR A 85 3.91 -0.10 -8.05
N LYS A 86 4.53 -0.15 -9.21
CA LYS A 86 4.06 0.40 -10.48
C LYS A 86 3.11 -0.55 -11.21
N SER A 87 2.99 -1.80 -10.76
CA SER A 87 2.18 -2.86 -11.38
C SER A 87 1.19 -3.49 -10.39
N PRO A 88 0.29 -2.70 -9.78
CA PRO A 88 -0.61 -3.20 -8.73
C PRO A 88 -1.56 -4.29 -9.26
N PRO A 89 -1.89 -5.29 -8.41
CA PRO A 89 -1.45 -5.47 -7.03
C PRO A 89 -0.13 -6.22 -6.89
N TYR A 90 0.54 -6.57 -8.00
CA TYR A 90 1.70 -7.45 -8.00
C TYR A 90 2.96 -6.77 -7.49
N CYS A 91 3.90 -7.56 -7.00
CA CYS A 91 5.22 -7.06 -6.65
C CYS A 91 6.09 -6.92 -7.90
N ASP A 92 6.82 -5.81 -7.98
CA ASP A 92 7.77 -5.48 -9.07
C ASP A 92 9.19 -5.23 -8.57
N GLY A 93 9.47 -5.52 -7.29
CA GLY A 93 10.79 -5.29 -6.69
C GLY A 93 11.06 -3.86 -6.25
N THR A 94 10.12 -2.91 -6.37
CA THR A 94 10.32 -1.52 -5.90
C THR A 94 10.76 -1.43 -4.44
N HIS A 95 10.39 -2.41 -3.61
CA HIS A 95 10.74 -2.45 -2.19
C HIS A 95 12.24 -2.60 -1.90
N THR A 96 13.08 -2.94 -2.87
CA THR A 96 14.52 -3.17 -2.65
C THR A 96 15.27 -1.89 -2.26
N ASN A 97 14.94 -0.75 -2.89
CA ASN A 97 15.58 0.55 -2.62
C ASN A 97 14.72 1.49 -1.76
N LEU A 98 13.44 1.18 -1.62
CA LEU A 98 12.45 1.99 -0.92
C LEU A 98 12.76 2.32 0.57
N PRO A 99 13.40 1.45 1.38
CA PRO A 99 13.64 1.76 2.79
C PRO A 99 14.34 3.10 3.02
N GLN A 100 15.36 3.40 2.23
CA GLN A 100 16.11 4.65 2.35
C GLN A 100 15.22 5.85 2.05
N GLU A 101 14.46 5.80 0.94
CA GLU A 101 13.56 6.87 0.52
C GLU A 101 12.49 7.17 1.59
N VAL A 102 11.96 6.13 2.24
CA VAL A 102 10.95 6.27 3.30
C VAL A 102 11.57 6.91 4.54
N LEU A 103 12.75 6.47 4.96
CA LEU A 103 13.45 7.01 6.11
C LEU A 103 13.79 8.49 5.91
N GLU A 104 14.28 8.87 4.73
CA GLU A 104 14.58 10.25 4.40
C GLU A 104 13.32 11.13 4.38
N ARG A 105 12.24 10.63 3.79
CA ARG A 105 10.96 11.35 3.77
C ARG A 105 10.37 11.54 5.16
N GLN A 106 10.42 10.52 6.02
CA GLN A 106 9.94 10.63 7.40
C GLN A 106 10.85 11.54 8.24
N LYS A 107 12.16 11.49 8.03
CA LYS A 107 13.13 12.37 8.69
C LYS A 107 12.85 13.84 8.41
N ASN A 108 12.51 14.15 7.16
CA ASN A 108 12.29 15.50 6.65
C ASN A 108 10.80 15.91 6.62
N CYS A 109 9.91 15.14 7.26
CA CYS A 109 8.49 15.44 7.24
C CYS A 109 8.19 16.75 7.99
N PRO A 110 7.49 17.73 7.37
CA PRO A 110 7.09 18.97 8.05
C PRO A 110 6.21 18.72 9.28
N ASN A 111 5.41 17.65 9.24
CA ASN A 111 4.51 17.26 10.32
C ASN A 111 5.17 16.37 11.38
N LYS A 112 6.49 16.14 11.29
CA LYS A 112 7.22 15.27 12.23
C LYS A 112 7.02 15.64 13.71
N PRO A 113 7.01 16.93 14.11
CA PRO A 113 6.77 17.31 15.51
C PRO A 113 5.38 16.94 16.02
N THR A 114 4.41 16.73 15.13
CA THR A 114 3.00 16.47 15.44
C THR A 114 2.56 15.06 15.02
N HIS A 115 3.52 14.15 14.81
CA HIS A 115 3.21 12.77 14.40
C HIS A 115 2.35 12.04 15.44
N GLU A 116 2.56 12.29 16.73
CA GLU A 116 1.75 11.71 17.82
C GLU A 116 0.28 12.14 17.78
N GLU A 117 -0.03 13.28 17.17
CA GLU A 117 -1.40 13.78 16.99
C GLU A 117 -2.09 13.16 15.76
N CYS A 118 -1.34 12.45 14.91
CA CYS A 118 -1.91 11.78 13.75
C CYS A 118 -2.79 10.61 14.19
N LEU A 119 -4.06 10.60 13.74
CA LEU A 119 -5.04 9.56 14.11
C LEU A 119 -4.61 8.11 13.82
N LYS A 120 -3.85 7.89 12.74
CA LYS A 120 -3.48 6.55 12.25
C LYS A 120 -2.10 6.55 11.61
N MET A 121 -1.87 7.57 10.80
CA MET A 121 -0.65 7.77 10.04
C MET A 121 -0.51 9.23 9.65
N CYS A 122 0.72 9.67 9.42
CA CYS A 122 0.99 10.91 8.72
C CYS A 122 0.94 10.64 7.21
N THR A 123 -0.10 11.13 6.51
CA THR A 123 -0.23 10.94 5.06
C THR A 123 0.81 11.74 4.26
N GLY A 124 1.48 12.72 4.87
CA GLY A 124 2.57 13.47 4.23
C GLY A 124 3.90 12.71 4.16
N CYS A 125 4.09 11.64 4.93
CA CYS A 125 5.34 10.86 4.90
C CYS A 125 5.17 9.34 5.01
N GLY A 126 3.96 8.86 5.30
CA GLY A 126 3.67 7.44 5.52
C GLY A 126 4.09 6.91 6.90
N TRP A 127 4.43 7.79 7.85
CA TRP A 127 4.72 7.38 9.23
C TRP A 127 3.46 6.81 9.89
N LYS A 128 3.59 5.70 10.60
CA LYS A 128 2.50 5.04 11.34
C LYS A 128 2.68 5.31 12.83
N VAL A 129 1.58 5.52 13.53
CA VAL A 129 1.56 5.42 14.99
C VAL A 129 1.79 3.94 15.34
N ASP A 130 2.79 3.66 16.17
CA ASP A 130 2.98 2.31 16.72
C ASP A 130 1.79 2.00 17.65
N PHE A 131 1.10 0.89 17.39
CA PHE A 131 -0.08 0.44 18.14
C PHE A 131 0.11 -0.94 18.76
#